data_AF-A0A843F223-F1
#
_entry.id   AF-A0A843F223-F1
#
_cell.length_a   1.000
_cell.length_b   1.000
_cell.length_c   1.000
_cell.angle_alpha   90.00
_cell.angle_beta   90.00
_cell.angle_gamma   90.00
#
_symmetry.space_group_name_H-M   'P 1'
#
loop_
_entity.id
_entity.type
_entity.pdbx_description
1 polymer ?
#
loop_
_entity_poly.entity_id
_entity_poly.type
_entity_poly.pdbx_seq_one_letter_code
_entity_poly.pdbx_strand_id
1 'polypeptide(L)'
;VFCMKGDYSFERIVSSDVDCINLKDPVPLLYLKDHPGLSYNDSSYSYGESLSEFLRKKDVGNYSCYINANSPLIIRKCPYDPYKHHGDDNGKVMKNCRDNGYYHESRDGACYLCRLEGKCGCEHYGFETFINPQKTNETGRVSACGSDHVIFSDDIYSGVEVIYNSENGLNEILYLDPHGHKVKYGMSGF
;
A
#
# COMPACT_ATOMS: atom_id res chain seq x y z
N VAL A 1 20.26 37.84 9.69
CA VAL A 1 20.37 36.86 8.58
C VAL A 1 18.98 36.28 8.40
N PHE A 2 18.31 36.56 7.27
CA PHE A 2 17.00 35.98 6.99
C PHE A 2 17.17 34.52 6.59
N CYS A 3 16.28 33.65 7.06
CA CYS A 3 16.20 32.27 6.63
C CYS A 3 15.30 32.19 5.38
N MET A 4 15.64 31.31 4.43
CA MET A 4 14.88 31.14 3.19
C MET A 4 14.19 29.76 3.16
N LYS A 5 12.94 29.69 2.69
CA LYS A 5 12.25 28.44 2.34
C LYS A 5 11.53 28.62 1.01
N GLY A 6 12.06 28.00 -0.04
CA GLY A 6 11.67 28.34 -1.41
C GLY A 6 11.93 29.82 -1.69
N ASP A 7 10.93 30.52 -2.22
CA ASP A 7 11.02 31.95 -2.57
C ASP A 7 10.70 32.90 -1.40
N TYR A 8 10.44 32.37 -0.20
CA TYR A 8 10.02 33.15 0.95
C TYR A 8 11.16 33.40 1.94
N SER A 9 11.24 34.63 2.47
CA SER A 9 12.19 35.04 3.51
C SER A 9 11.50 35.19 4.87
N PHE A 10 12.16 34.70 5.91
CA PHE A 10 11.66 34.70 7.28
C PHE A 10 12.75 35.19 8.24
N GLU A 11 12.36 35.89 9.31
CA GLU A 11 13.31 36.23 10.38
C GLU A 11 13.89 34.98 11.06
N ARG A 12 13.08 33.91 11.15
CA ARG A 12 13.46 32.60 11.66
C ARG A 12 12.54 31.53 11.08
N ILE A 13 13.11 30.40 10.66
CA ILE A 13 12.34 29.18 10.36
C ILE A 13 12.34 28.30 11.61
N VAL A 14 11.16 27.91 12.06
CA VAL A 14 11.00 26.87 13.08
C VAL A 14 10.34 25.68 12.41
N SER A 15 11.01 24.54 12.42
CA SER A 15 10.50 23.27 11.92
C SER A 15 10.75 22.19 12.96
N SER A 16 9.82 21.26 13.07
CA SER A 16 9.93 20.06 13.89
C SER A 16 9.36 18.89 13.11
N ASP A 17 10.04 17.75 13.17
CA ASP A 17 9.51 16.50 12.66
C ASP A 17 8.46 15.97 13.64
N VAL A 18 7.32 15.57 13.10
CA VAL A 18 6.23 14.96 13.86
C VAL A 18 6.02 13.57 13.29
N ASP A 19 6.09 12.58 14.17
CA ASP A 19 5.85 11.21 13.77
C ASP A 19 4.36 11.00 13.43
N CYS A 20 4.11 10.27 12.34
CA CYS A 20 2.76 9.92 11.89
C CYS A 20 2.35 8.51 12.33
N ILE A 21 3.14 7.86 13.20
CA ILE A 21 2.80 6.57 13.80
C ILE A 21 1.51 6.66 14.62
N ASN A 22 0.72 5.58 14.58
CA ASN A 22 -0.57 5.42 15.24
C ASN A 22 -1.72 6.29 14.70
N LEU A 23 -1.48 7.03 13.62
CA LEU A 23 -2.54 7.72 12.90
C LEU A 23 -3.34 6.74 12.03
N LYS A 24 -4.64 7.01 11.88
CA LYS A 24 -5.50 6.25 10.97
C LYS A 24 -5.23 6.65 9.54
N ASP A 25 -5.11 5.67 8.65
CA ASP A 25 -5.03 5.87 7.21
C ASP A 25 -6.43 6.19 6.65
N PRO A 26 -6.68 7.42 6.17
CA PRO A 26 -7.99 7.81 5.67
C PRO A 26 -8.27 7.30 4.25
N VAL A 27 -7.24 6.87 3.49
CA VAL A 27 -7.34 6.65 2.05
C VAL A 27 -8.43 5.65 1.68
N PRO A 28 -8.50 4.43 2.29
CA PRO A 28 -9.52 3.47 1.89
C PRO A 28 -10.95 3.98 2.11
N LEU A 29 -11.21 4.76 3.18
CA LEU A 29 -12.53 5.37 3.39
C LEU A 29 -12.83 6.44 2.34
N LEU A 30 -11.87 7.29 2.00
CA LEU A 30 -12.10 8.37 1.05
C LEU A 30 -12.43 7.85 -0.35
N TYR A 31 -11.84 6.72 -0.77
CA TYR A 31 -12.12 6.10 -2.07
C TYR A 31 -13.31 5.15 -2.07
N LEU A 32 -13.52 4.39 -0.99
CA LEU A 32 -14.42 3.22 -1.02
C LEU A 32 -15.70 3.41 -0.19
N LYS A 33 -15.89 4.54 0.51
CA LYS A 33 -17.10 4.77 1.34
C LYS A 33 -18.43 4.63 0.59
N ASP A 34 -18.45 4.95 -0.69
CA ASP A 34 -19.66 4.92 -1.54
C ASP A 34 -19.83 3.55 -2.24
N HIS A 35 -18.95 2.60 -1.93
CA HIS A 35 -18.98 1.24 -2.44
C HIS A 35 -19.41 0.25 -1.33
N PRO A 36 -20.39 -0.64 -1.59
CA PRO A 36 -20.88 -1.57 -0.59
C PRO A 36 -19.78 -2.58 -0.17
N GLY A 37 -19.82 -3.01 1.08
CA GLY A 37 -18.95 -4.07 1.60
C GLY A 37 -17.71 -3.59 2.38
N LEU A 38 -17.37 -2.30 2.31
CA LEU A 38 -16.29 -1.75 3.15
C LEU A 38 -16.69 -1.78 4.63
N SER A 39 -15.82 -2.36 5.44
CA SER A 39 -15.90 -2.32 6.90
C SER A 39 -14.50 -2.17 7.49
N TYR A 40 -14.40 -1.82 8.76
CA TYR A 40 -13.12 -1.76 9.47
C TYR A 40 -13.31 -2.00 10.96
N ASN A 41 -12.23 -2.44 11.61
CA ASN A 41 -12.13 -2.56 13.06
C ASN A 41 -11.00 -1.64 13.55
N ASP A 42 -10.48 -1.86 14.77
CA ASP A 42 -9.45 -1.01 15.34
C ASP A 42 -8.06 -1.14 14.67
N SER A 43 -7.83 -2.16 13.84
CA SER A 43 -6.52 -2.48 13.26
C SER A 43 -6.48 -2.55 11.73
N SER A 44 -7.60 -2.88 11.06
CA SER A 44 -7.62 -3.09 9.61
C SER A 44 -8.94 -2.69 8.95
N TYR A 45 -8.83 -2.39 7.65
CA TYR A 45 -9.94 -2.36 6.71
C TYR A 45 -10.19 -3.75 6.13
N SER A 46 -11.47 -4.11 5.99
CA SER A 46 -11.93 -5.26 5.20
C SER A 46 -12.77 -4.72 4.04
N TYR A 47 -12.34 -4.96 2.81
CA TYR A 47 -12.95 -4.32 1.66
C TYR A 47 -14.24 -5.02 1.20
N GLY A 48 -14.44 -6.30 1.53
CA GLY A 48 -15.57 -7.04 0.96
C GLY A 48 -15.52 -6.94 -0.57
N GLU A 49 -16.60 -6.48 -1.19
CA GLU A 49 -16.64 -6.23 -2.64
C GLU A 49 -16.21 -4.81 -3.05
N SER A 50 -15.98 -3.90 -2.09
CA SER A 50 -15.87 -2.46 -2.38
C SER A 50 -14.70 -2.10 -3.29
N LEU A 51 -13.51 -2.64 -3.01
CA LEU A 51 -12.32 -2.43 -3.84
C LEU A 51 -12.46 -3.08 -5.22
N SER A 52 -12.99 -4.32 -5.26
CA SER A 52 -13.25 -5.03 -6.51
C SER A 52 -14.20 -4.23 -7.42
N GLU A 53 -15.26 -3.66 -6.85
CA GLU A 53 -16.20 -2.79 -7.56
C GLU A 53 -15.60 -1.46 -8.00
N PHE A 54 -14.72 -0.87 -7.19
CA PHE A 54 -13.95 0.32 -7.57
C PHE A 54 -13.06 0.05 -8.79
N LEU A 55 -12.28 -1.04 -8.75
CA LEU A 55 -11.40 -1.46 -9.83
C LEU A 55 -12.20 -1.82 -11.10
N ARG A 56 -13.37 -2.47 -10.94
CA ARG A 56 -14.29 -2.76 -12.05
C ARG A 56 -14.76 -1.50 -12.77
N LYS A 57 -15.10 -0.43 -12.04
CA LYS A 57 -15.50 0.87 -12.62
C LYS A 57 -14.36 1.61 -13.31
N LYS A 58 -13.10 1.25 -13.01
CA LYS A 58 -11.88 1.77 -13.64
C LYS A 58 -11.37 0.86 -14.77
N ASP A 59 -12.18 -0.10 -15.22
CA ASP A 59 -11.88 -1.06 -16.29
C ASP A 59 -10.61 -1.89 -16.05
N VAL A 60 -10.27 -2.16 -14.78
CA VAL A 60 -9.12 -2.97 -14.40
C VAL A 60 -9.44 -4.46 -14.61
N GLY A 61 -8.62 -5.16 -15.39
CA GLY A 61 -8.74 -6.61 -15.58
C GLY A 61 -8.50 -7.40 -14.27
N ASN A 62 -9.18 -8.54 -14.13
CA ASN A 62 -9.09 -9.40 -12.93
C ASN A 62 -9.29 -8.63 -11.61
N TYR A 63 -10.19 -7.64 -11.61
CA TYR A 63 -10.57 -6.87 -10.42
C TYR A 63 -11.06 -7.76 -9.27
N SER A 64 -11.64 -8.92 -9.58
CA SER A 64 -12.15 -9.89 -8.61
C SER A 64 -11.07 -10.49 -7.71
N CYS A 65 -9.79 -10.39 -8.08
CA CYS A 65 -8.68 -10.80 -7.21
C CYS A 65 -8.62 -10.00 -5.89
N TYR A 66 -9.27 -8.84 -5.84
CA TYR A 66 -9.36 -8.00 -4.65
C TYR A 66 -10.66 -8.15 -3.87
N ILE A 67 -11.52 -9.12 -4.21
CA ILE A 67 -12.68 -9.46 -3.38
C ILE A 67 -12.17 -9.93 -2.01
N ASN A 68 -12.77 -9.37 -0.95
CA ASN A 68 -12.42 -9.56 0.45
C ASN A 68 -10.96 -9.17 0.80
N ALA A 69 -10.28 -8.40 -0.06
CA ALA A 69 -8.96 -7.87 0.28
C ALA A 69 -9.01 -6.98 1.53
N ASN A 70 -7.86 -6.77 2.15
CA ASN A 70 -7.73 -5.94 3.35
C ASN A 70 -6.52 -5.00 3.26
N SER A 71 -6.40 -4.10 4.22
CA SER A 71 -5.23 -3.25 4.44
C SER A 71 -5.18 -2.82 5.90
N PRO A 72 -4.01 -2.42 6.43
CA PRO A 72 -3.94 -1.83 7.76
C PRO A 72 -4.75 -0.53 7.87
N LEU A 73 -5.34 -0.30 9.05
CA LEU A 73 -5.96 0.98 9.40
C LEU A 73 -4.95 1.95 10.02
N ILE A 74 -3.99 1.43 10.78
CA ILE A 74 -3.08 2.22 11.62
C ILE A 74 -1.70 2.28 11.00
N ILE A 75 -1.21 3.50 10.75
CA ILE A 75 0.13 3.75 10.21
C ILE A 75 1.19 3.30 11.22
N ARG A 76 1.98 2.32 10.81
CA ARG A 76 3.08 1.71 11.58
C ARG A 76 4.29 1.58 10.68
N LYS A 77 5.43 2.10 11.11
CA LYS A 77 6.67 2.03 10.33
C LYS A 77 7.14 0.59 10.19
N CYS A 78 7.51 0.20 8.97
CA CYS A 78 8.15 -1.08 8.72
C CYS A 78 9.55 -1.13 9.35
N PRO A 79 9.89 -2.19 10.13
CA PRO A 79 11.22 -2.36 10.68
C PRO A 79 12.23 -2.94 9.68
N TYR A 80 11.77 -3.37 8.49
CA TYR A 80 12.59 -4.01 7.47
C TYR A 80 13.09 -3.00 6.44
N ASP A 81 14.23 -2.38 6.75
CA ASP A 81 14.93 -1.42 5.89
C ASP A 81 16.39 -1.87 5.69
N PRO A 82 16.94 -1.82 4.46
CA PRO A 82 16.32 -1.43 3.19
C PRO A 82 15.24 -2.38 2.67
N TYR A 83 14.33 -1.88 1.80
CA TYR A 83 13.18 -2.61 1.26
C TYR A 83 13.47 -3.99 0.67
N LYS A 84 14.66 -4.20 0.10
CA LYS A 84 15.05 -5.49 -0.46
C LYS A 84 14.98 -6.67 0.54
N HIS A 85 15.04 -6.41 1.85
CA HIS A 85 14.98 -7.45 2.87
C HIS A 85 13.61 -8.14 2.97
N HIS A 86 12.56 -7.63 2.32
CA HIS A 86 11.25 -8.29 2.34
C HIS A 86 11.24 -9.64 1.63
N GLY A 87 12.14 -9.84 0.65
CA GLY A 87 12.37 -11.13 -0.01
C GLY A 87 13.19 -12.13 0.82
N ASP A 88 13.76 -11.73 1.96
CA ASP A 88 14.60 -12.61 2.76
C ASP A 88 13.78 -13.70 3.47
N ASP A 89 14.50 -14.72 3.99
CA ASP A 89 13.94 -15.87 4.71
C ASP A 89 12.77 -16.54 3.96
N ASN A 90 12.95 -16.72 2.64
CA ASN A 90 11.97 -17.34 1.75
C ASN A 90 10.57 -16.72 1.88
N GLY A 91 10.48 -15.39 1.98
CA GLY A 91 9.21 -14.65 1.98
C GLY A 91 8.58 -14.49 3.37
N LYS A 92 9.18 -15.07 4.43
CA LYS A 92 8.70 -14.89 5.80
C LYS A 92 8.78 -13.43 6.27
N VAL A 93 9.75 -12.66 5.79
CA VAL A 93 9.84 -11.23 6.10
C VAL A 93 8.67 -10.47 5.48
N MET A 94 8.34 -10.71 4.21
CA MET A 94 7.14 -10.17 3.57
C MET A 94 5.86 -10.57 4.32
N LYS A 95 5.76 -11.84 4.71
CA LYS A 95 4.63 -12.32 5.53
C LYS A 95 4.49 -11.53 6.83
N ASN A 96 5.58 -11.39 7.60
CA ASN A 96 5.55 -10.61 8.84
C ASN A 96 5.16 -9.16 8.59
N CYS A 97 5.70 -8.55 7.54
CA CYS A 97 5.39 -7.18 7.15
C CYS A 97 3.89 -6.99 6.91
N ARG A 98 3.27 -7.91 6.16
CA ARG A 98 1.85 -7.87 5.84
C ARG A 98 0.96 -8.18 7.03
N ASP A 99 1.27 -9.22 7.80
CA ASP A 99 0.47 -9.62 8.96
C ASP A 99 0.44 -8.52 10.03
N ASN A 100 1.51 -7.73 10.14
CA ASN A 100 1.56 -6.59 11.07
C ASN A 100 1.09 -5.27 10.44
N GLY A 101 0.82 -5.24 9.14
CA GLY A 101 0.28 -4.08 8.46
C GLY A 101 1.22 -2.88 8.48
N TYR A 102 2.49 -3.11 8.15
CA TYR A 102 3.49 -2.04 8.12
C TYR A 102 3.38 -1.15 6.86
N TYR A 103 3.85 0.08 7.02
CA TYR A 103 3.99 1.09 5.99
C TYR A 103 5.46 1.35 5.70
N HIS A 104 5.73 1.72 4.46
CA HIS A 104 7.06 1.98 3.92
C HIS A 104 7.17 3.45 3.55
N GLU A 105 8.27 4.09 3.93
CA GLU A 105 8.49 5.49 3.57
C GLU A 105 8.87 5.59 2.09
N SER A 106 8.01 6.10 1.23
CA SER A 106 8.19 6.01 -0.22
C SER A 106 8.08 7.37 -0.87
N ARG A 107 8.88 7.61 -1.91
CA ARG A 107 8.72 8.78 -2.77
C ARG A 107 7.45 8.69 -3.61
N ASP A 108 6.98 7.47 -3.86
CA ASP A 108 5.77 7.22 -4.63
C ASP A 108 4.51 7.33 -3.74
N GLY A 109 4.69 7.25 -2.41
CA GLY A 109 3.62 7.35 -1.42
C GLY A 109 3.27 8.79 -1.05
N ALA A 110 2.06 9.00 -0.56
CA ALA A 110 1.60 10.30 -0.08
C ALA A 110 1.96 10.55 1.39
N CYS A 111 2.35 11.78 1.73
CA CYS A 111 2.46 12.20 3.13
C CYS A 111 1.08 12.22 3.81
N TYR A 112 1.05 12.26 5.15
CA TYR A 112 -0.21 12.15 5.89
C TYR A 112 -1.24 13.22 5.50
N LEU A 113 -0.81 14.47 5.29
CA LEU A 113 -1.70 15.56 4.89
C LEU A 113 -2.31 15.32 3.51
N CYS A 114 -1.52 14.85 2.54
CA CYS A 114 -2.04 14.50 1.22
C CYS A 114 -3.00 13.31 1.28
N ARG A 115 -2.76 12.34 2.18
CA ARG A 115 -3.69 11.23 2.42
C ARG A 115 -5.04 11.70 2.96
N LEU A 116 -5.07 12.71 3.84
CA LEU A 116 -6.33 13.34 4.30
C LEU A 116 -7.12 14.00 3.16
N GLU A 117 -6.46 14.38 2.07
CA GLU A 117 -7.09 14.91 0.85
C GLU A 117 -7.47 13.81 -0.16
N GLY A 118 -7.28 12.52 0.18
CA GLY A 118 -7.55 11.40 -0.72
C GLY A 118 -6.48 11.23 -1.81
N LYS A 119 -5.24 11.67 -1.55
CA LYS A 119 -4.11 11.40 -2.45
C LYS A 119 -3.28 10.25 -1.93
N CYS A 120 -2.78 9.43 -2.85
CA CYS A 120 -1.97 8.27 -2.51
C CYS A 120 -0.52 8.37 -3.01
N GLY A 121 -0.23 9.36 -3.86
CA GLY A 121 1.14 9.83 -4.16
C GLY A 121 1.27 11.34 -3.93
N CYS A 122 2.49 11.81 -3.65
CA CYS A 122 2.80 13.24 -3.58
C CYS A 122 4.27 13.51 -3.91
N GLU A 123 4.65 14.78 -4.10
CA GLU A 123 6.05 15.16 -4.37
C GLU A 123 6.98 15.00 -3.14
N HIS A 124 6.38 14.93 -1.95
CA HIS A 124 7.09 14.70 -0.70
C HIS A 124 7.25 13.20 -0.44
N TYR A 125 8.26 12.85 0.34
CA TYR A 125 8.38 11.49 0.87
C TYR A 125 7.17 11.19 1.77
N GLY A 126 6.51 10.07 1.52
CA GLY A 126 5.25 9.71 2.14
C GLY A 126 5.17 8.26 2.55
N PHE A 127 3.96 7.75 2.67
CA PHE A 127 3.69 6.38 3.12
C PHE A 127 3.14 5.55 1.96
N GLU A 128 3.69 4.36 1.80
CA GLU A 128 3.22 3.30 0.92
C GLU A 128 2.80 2.11 1.77
N THR A 129 1.74 1.42 1.37
CA THR A 129 1.33 0.14 1.97
C THR A 129 0.80 -0.80 0.91
N PHE A 130 0.74 -2.09 1.25
CA PHE A 130 0.16 -3.08 0.36
C PHE A 130 -1.32 -3.30 0.67
N ILE A 131 -2.10 -3.39 -0.40
CA ILE A 131 -3.38 -4.04 -0.38
C ILE A 131 -3.15 -5.54 -0.36
N ASN A 132 -3.85 -6.21 0.55
CA ASN A 132 -3.69 -7.61 0.87
C ASN A 132 -4.82 -8.42 0.22
N PRO A 133 -4.61 -9.09 -0.93
CA PRO A 133 -5.57 -10.06 -1.45
C PRO A 133 -5.85 -11.17 -0.44
N GLN A 134 -7.01 -11.83 -0.59
CA GLN A 134 -7.30 -13.06 0.14
C GLN A 134 -6.35 -14.19 -0.29
N LYS A 135 -6.15 -15.14 0.61
CA LYS A 135 -5.42 -16.36 0.28
C LYS A 135 -6.17 -17.13 -0.80
N THR A 136 -5.45 -17.70 -1.75
CA THR A 136 -6.05 -18.39 -2.89
C THR A 136 -5.23 -19.61 -3.32
N ASN A 137 -5.87 -20.62 -3.88
CA ASN A 137 -5.20 -21.74 -4.56
C ASN A 137 -5.10 -21.52 -6.07
N GLU A 138 -5.67 -20.43 -6.58
CA GLU A 138 -5.59 -20.03 -7.99
C GLU A 138 -4.30 -19.27 -8.23
N THR A 139 -3.58 -19.59 -9.31
CA THR A 139 -2.26 -19.01 -9.61
C THR A 139 -2.15 -18.53 -11.06
N GLY A 140 -1.07 -17.82 -11.37
CA GLY A 140 -0.76 -17.36 -12.72
C GLY A 140 -1.62 -16.19 -13.18
N ARG A 141 -2.13 -15.38 -12.24
CA ARG A 141 -2.96 -14.21 -12.52
C ARG A 141 -2.14 -12.93 -12.61
N VAL A 142 -2.71 -11.95 -13.31
CA VAL A 142 -2.25 -10.56 -13.37
C VAL A 142 -3.42 -9.69 -12.94
N SER A 143 -3.20 -8.71 -12.09
CA SER A 143 -4.24 -7.74 -11.67
C SER A 143 -3.59 -6.37 -11.46
N ALA A 144 -4.29 -5.39 -10.88
CA ALA A 144 -3.67 -4.13 -10.47
C ALA A 144 -2.45 -4.38 -9.56
N CYS A 145 -1.43 -3.52 -9.62
CA CYS A 145 -0.33 -3.56 -8.66
C CYS A 145 -0.88 -3.24 -7.26
N GLY A 146 -0.65 -4.13 -6.29
CA GLY A 146 -1.18 -4.09 -4.93
C GLY A 146 -0.59 -3.02 -4.03
N SER A 147 0.13 -2.04 -4.56
CA SER A 147 0.59 -0.87 -3.81
C SER A 147 -0.53 0.16 -3.74
N ASP A 148 -0.79 0.75 -2.56
CA ASP A 148 -1.91 1.68 -2.35
C ASP A 148 -1.83 2.92 -3.25
N HIS A 149 -0.63 3.45 -3.46
CA HIS A 149 -0.41 4.58 -4.36
C HIS A 149 -0.67 4.25 -5.82
N VAL A 150 -0.73 2.96 -6.19
CA VAL A 150 -1.10 2.53 -7.55
C VAL A 150 -2.60 2.26 -7.63
N ILE A 151 -3.12 1.43 -6.72
CA ILE A 151 -4.54 1.04 -6.71
C ILE A 151 -5.48 2.24 -6.59
N PHE A 152 -5.13 3.22 -5.77
CA PHE A 152 -5.94 4.42 -5.57
C PHE A 152 -5.43 5.62 -6.37
N SER A 153 -4.76 5.39 -7.51
CA SER A 153 -4.39 6.45 -8.44
C SER A 153 -5.34 6.54 -9.63
N ASP A 154 -5.13 7.58 -10.45
CA ASP A 154 -5.78 7.70 -11.75
C ASP A 154 -5.12 6.85 -12.83
N ASP A 155 -3.89 6.38 -12.62
CA ASP A 155 -3.09 5.59 -13.56
C ASP A 155 -2.76 4.20 -12.98
N ILE A 156 -3.80 3.38 -12.84
CA ILE A 156 -3.68 2.03 -12.26
C ILE A 156 -2.99 1.13 -13.28
N TYR A 157 -1.77 0.70 -12.98
CA TYR A 157 -1.02 -0.27 -13.78
C TYR A 157 -1.03 -1.67 -13.18
N SER A 158 -0.71 -2.66 -14.02
CA SER A 158 -0.77 -4.07 -13.67
C SER A 158 0.45 -4.55 -12.87
N GLY A 159 0.21 -5.48 -11.95
CA GLY A 159 1.21 -6.28 -11.24
C GLY A 159 1.09 -7.76 -11.57
N VAL A 160 2.22 -8.47 -11.52
CA VAL A 160 2.27 -9.92 -11.63
C VAL A 160 2.13 -10.55 -10.25
N GLU A 161 1.55 -11.75 -10.19
CA GLU A 161 1.46 -12.53 -8.96
C GLU A 161 2.85 -12.82 -8.37
N VAL A 162 2.95 -12.64 -7.06
CA VAL A 162 4.10 -12.94 -6.22
C VAL A 162 3.60 -13.79 -5.05
N ILE A 163 3.98 -15.07 -5.03
CA ILE A 163 3.61 -16.01 -3.97
C ILE A 163 4.72 -15.97 -2.93
N TYR A 164 4.48 -15.36 -1.77
CA TYR A 164 5.52 -15.20 -0.74
C TYR A 164 5.35 -16.17 0.44
N ASN A 165 4.22 -16.86 0.53
CA ASN A 165 3.98 -17.92 1.51
C ASN A 165 2.86 -18.86 1.05
N SER A 166 2.98 -20.15 1.36
CA SER A 166 1.98 -21.18 1.04
C SER A 166 1.74 -22.06 2.25
N GLU A 167 0.49 -22.16 2.68
CA GLU A 167 0.10 -22.93 3.86
C GLU A 167 -1.25 -23.60 3.63
N ASN A 168 -1.36 -24.90 3.97
CA ASN A 168 -2.60 -25.67 3.85
C ASN A 168 -3.25 -25.63 2.45
N GLY A 169 -2.42 -25.59 1.39
CA GLY A 169 -2.90 -25.55 0.00
C GLY A 169 -3.42 -24.18 -0.45
N LEU A 170 -3.26 -23.13 0.36
CA LEU A 170 -3.59 -21.76 0.01
C LEU A 170 -2.32 -20.91 -0.05
N ASN A 171 -2.25 -20.04 -1.06
CA ASN A 171 -1.16 -19.11 -1.28
C ASN A 171 -1.52 -17.74 -0.74
N GLU A 172 -0.60 -17.15 0.01
CA GLU A 172 -0.59 -15.73 0.31
C GLU A 172 0.16 -15.01 -0.83
N ILE A 173 -0.55 -14.10 -1.51
CA ILE A 173 -0.07 -13.47 -2.75
C ILE A 173 -0.09 -11.95 -2.68
N LEU A 174 0.79 -11.31 -3.43
CA LEU A 174 0.71 -9.90 -3.83
C LEU A 174 0.73 -9.81 -5.36
N TYR A 175 0.17 -8.73 -5.89
CA TYR A 175 0.41 -8.34 -7.29
C TYR A 175 1.42 -7.20 -7.28
N LEU A 176 2.62 -7.40 -7.82
CA LEU A 176 3.66 -6.37 -7.86
C LEU A 176 4.11 -6.18 -9.30
N ASP A 177 4.33 -4.94 -9.73
CA ASP A 177 4.89 -4.72 -11.06
C ASP A 177 6.32 -5.27 -11.15
N PRO A 178 6.67 -5.95 -12.25
CA PRO A 178 7.87 -6.78 -12.33
C PRO A 178 9.18 -5.98 -12.35
N HIS A 179 9.14 -4.68 -12.63
CA HIS A 179 10.34 -3.85 -12.85
C HIS A 179 10.54 -2.76 -11.79
N GLY A 180 9.53 -2.49 -10.97
CA GLY A 180 9.53 -1.54 -9.87
C GLY A 180 9.35 -2.26 -8.54
N HIS A 181 8.10 -2.40 -8.06
CA HIS A 181 7.83 -2.90 -6.70
C HIS A 181 8.40 -4.30 -6.46
N LYS A 182 8.28 -5.23 -7.41
CA LYS A 182 8.82 -6.58 -7.23
C LYS A 182 10.33 -6.57 -6.97
N VAL A 183 11.07 -5.72 -7.68
CA VAL A 183 12.52 -5.55 -7.51
C VAL A 183 12.85 -4.78 -6.23
N LYS A 184 12.15 -3.67 -5.97
CA LYS A 184 12.32 -2.80 -4.80
C LYS A 184 12.24 -3.59 -3.49
N TYR A 185 11.28 -4.50 -3.39
CA TYR A 185 11.04 -5.31 -2.21
C TYR A 185 11.79 -6.66 -2.18
N GLY A 186 12.73 -6.89 -3.11
CA GLY A 186 13.51 -8.13 -3.14
C GLY A 186 12.71 -9.38 -3.52
N MET A 187 11.54 -9.21 -4.12
CA MET A 187 10.60 -10.28 -4.44
C MET A 187 10.86 -10.92 -5.82
N SER A 188 11.98 -10.61 -6.48
CA SER A 188 12.29 -11.11 -7.82
C SER A 188 12.45 -12.64 -7.91
N GLY A 189 12.76 -13.30 -6.79
CA GLY A 189 12.87 -14.77 -6.70
C GLY A 189 11.56 -15.49 -6.41
N PHE A 190 10.44 -14.78 -6.32
CA PHE A 190 9.11 -15.27 -5.98
C PHE A 190 8.12 -15.12 -7.14
#